data_AF-A0A7M5X4V5-F1
#
_entry.id   AF-A0A7M5X4V5-F1
#
_cell.length_a   1.000
_cell.length_b   1.000
_cell.length_c   1.000
_cell.angle_alpha   90.00
_cell.angle_beta   90.00
_cell.angle_gamma   90.00
#
_symmetry.space_group_name_H-M   'P 1'
#
loop_
_entity.id
_entity.type
_entity.pdbx_description
1 polymer ?
#
loop_
_entity_poly.entity_id
_entity_poly.type
_entity_poly.pdbx_seq_one_letter_code
_entity_poly.pdbx_strand_id
1 'polypeptide(L)'
;ENPIPKDVQDTKDKEKQLAWLYEHIGNILQRYLVTFSVDDAKIDPKPRKIRQTIYLCHRANDGCDFVFTHEKTRDRHEQKMHGYKRKQKAKTVLMDIHSKDDHVLGYQKALFTLNMLLRNINDSVKEGDGERLLECYKVALLYFKTYNNTKYSFGLLKLFTDIKFHPERACNLIWNRFVNTKGYAGHNIAMDLHMEHLNGYLKESLRRLRSNLNEKTADKVAKAMNNVRKLINNTEESLESVAVRSSRSKPSSYDDVKKLAEEMLKANILSKTEGRSYESFRCFEENVLNDLDYDEMNDWVKGYEKKHKKNWVDSSEKSTT
;
A
#
# COMPACT_ATOMS: atom_id res chain seq x y z
N GLU A 1 24.17 31.08 25.14
CA GLU A 1 24.88 30.48 26.28
C GLU A 1 24.45 29.02 26.40
N ASN A 2 25.39 28.11 26.62
CA ASN A 2 25.08 26.67 26.65
C ASN A 2 24.23 26.38 27.90
N PRO A 3 22.99 25.87 27.79
CA PRO A 3 22.07 25.73 28.93
C PRO A 3 22.45 24.57 29.86
N ILE A 4 23.53 23.84 29.56
CA ILE A 4 23.99 22.68 30.31
C ILE A 4 24.98 23.16 31.38
N PRO A 5 24.72 22.91 32.67
CA PRO A 5 25.65 23.19 33.76
C PRO A 5 26.99 22.51 33.53
N LYS A 6 28.10 23.23 33.76
CA LYS A 6 29.48 22.74 33.47
C LYS A 6 29.83 21.47 34.25
N ASP A 7 29.28 21.35 35.45
CA ASP A 7 29.33 20.19 36.35
C ASP A 7 28.73 18.91 35.73
N VAL A 8 27.75 19.04 34.83
CA VAL A 8 27.14 17.91 34.10
C VAL A 8 27.92 17.59 32.82
N GLN A 9 28.58 18.57 32.20
CA GLN A 9 29.44 18.36 31.03
C GLN A 9 30.73 17.60 31.36
N ASP A 10 31.33 17.87 32.51
CA ASP A 10 32.62 17.30 32.92
C ASP A 10 32.50 15.90 33.56
N THR A 11 31.28 15.41 33.82
CA THR A 11 31.07 14.08 34.39
C THR A 11 31.18 12.99 33.32
N LYS A 12 32.05 11.97 33.52
CA LYS A 12 32.12 10.77 32.65
C LYS A 12 30.94 9.79 32.84
N ASP A 13 30.09 10.05 33.83
CA ASP A 13 29.00 9.19 34.24
C ASP A 13 27.71 9.52 33.47
N LYS A 14 27.42 8.69 32.45
CA LYS A 14 26.32 8.90 31.50
C LYS A 14 24.94 8.90 32.15
N GLU A 15 24.76 8.16 33.25
CA GLU A 15 23.45 8.08 33.91
C GLU A 15 23.05 9.39 34.58
N LYS A 16 24.03 10.13 35.12
CA LYS A 16 23.79 11.45 35.73
C LYS A 16 23.43 12.51 34.69
N GLN A 17 24.05 12.46 33.51
CA GLN A 17 23.73 13.36 32.40
C GLN A 17 22.32 13.12 31.86
N LEU A 18 21.94 11.85 31.71
CA LEU A 18 20.59 11.44 31.29
C LEU A 18 19.53 11.85 32.33
N ALA A 19 19.78 11.64 33.62
CA ALA A 19 18.86 12.03 34.69
C ALA A 19 18.59 13.54 34.69
N TRP A 20 19.65 14.35 34.59
CA TRP A 20 19.53 15.82 34.51
C TRP A 20 18.74 16.27 33.27
N LEU A 21 18.99 15.66 32.11
CA LEU A 21 18.29 15.99 30.86
C LEU A 21 16.79 15.70 30.98
N TYR A 22 16.41 14.54 31.51
CA TYR A 22 15.01 14.18 31.68
C TYR A 22 14.28 15.10 32.68
N GLU A 23 14.94 15.48 33.76
CA GLU A 23 14.39 16.43 34.74
C GLU A 23 14.20 17.82 34.13
N HIS A 24 15.19 18.31 33.37
CA HIS A 24 15.13 19.63 32.74
C HIS A 24 14.04 19.72 31.65
N ILE A 25 13.90 18.67 30.83
CA ILE A 25 12.83 18.56 29.83
C ILE A 25 11.46 18.50 30.52
N GLY A 26 11.34 17.76 31.63
CA GLY A 26 10.11 17.70 32.42
C GLY A 26 9.65 19.08 32.89
N ASN A 27 10.57 19.90 33.41
CA ASN A 27 10.28 21.25 33.89
C ASN A 27 9.86 22.22 32.77
N ILE A 28 10.46 22.11 31.58
CA ILE A 28 10.06 22.92 30.40
C ILE A 28 8.65 22.55 29.96
N LEU A 29 8.34 21.25 29.87
CA LEU A 29 7.01 20.79 29.48
C LEU A 29 5.94 21.26 30.47
N GLN A 30 6.22 21.18 31.78
CA GLN A 30 5.28 21.60 32.81
C GLN A 30 5.04 23.12 32.79
N ARG A 31 6.06 23.92 32.53
CA ARG A 31 5.98 25.39 32.53
C ARG A 31 5.23 25.97 31.33
N TYR A 32 5.36 25.36 30.16
CA TYR A 32 4.87 25.97 28.91
C TYR A 32 3.63 25.29 28.30
N LEU A 33 3.30 24.04 28.66
CA LEU A 33 2.15 23.31 28.09
C LEU A 33 0.90 23.22 28.97
N VAL A 34 1.00 23.57 30.26
CA VAL A 34 -0.07 23.36 31.26
C VAL A 34 -1.01 24.58 31.42
N THR A 35 -0.63 25.78 30.97
CA THR A 35 -1.40 27.02 31.23
C THR A 35 -2.43 27.42 30.18
N PHE A 36 -2.66 26.64 29.12
CA PHE A 36 -3.72 26.93 28.15
C PHE A 36 -5.00 26.18 28.48
N SER A 37 -5.87 26.82 29.26
CA SER A 37 -7.28 26.47 29.42
C SER A 37 -8.06 27.05 28.25
N VAL A 38 -8.73 26.19 27.46
CA VAL A 38 -9.87 26.58 26.64
C VAL A 38 -10.91 25.46 26.69
N ASP A 39 -12.12 25.91 26.95
CA ASP A 39 -13.35 25.20 27.24
C ASP A 39 -13.94 24.40 26.06
N ASP A 40 -14.61 23.33 26.45
CA ASP A 40 -15.69 22.57 25.81
C ASP A 40 -16.01 22.76 24.31
N ALA A 41 -15.71 21.70 23.54
CA ALA A 41 -16.55 21.26 22.43
C ALA A 41 -16.79 19.75 22.57
N LYS A 42 -17.97 19.37 23.07
CA LYS A 42 -18.42 17.98 23.17
C LYS A 42 -18.66 17.41 21.77
N ILE A 43 -17.87 16.42 21.36
CA ILE A 43 -18.14 15.61 20.17
C ILE A 43 -18.54 14.22 20.66
N ASP A 44 -19.83 13.90 20.54
CA ASP A 44 -20.36 12.56 20.83
C ASP A 44 -19.96 11.57 19.72
N PRO A 45 -19.19 10.50 20.02
CA PRO A 45 -18.87 9.48 19.05
C PRO A 45 -20.05 8.50 18.92
N LYS A 46 -20.91 8.67 17.92
CA LYS A 46 -21.88 7.63 17.56
C LYS A 46 -21.16 6.43 16.92
N PRO A 47 -21.34 5.19 17.42
CA PRO A 47 -20.70 4.01 16.84
C PRO A 47 -21.28 3.68 15.45
N ARG A 48 -20.39 3.48 14.47
CA ARG A 48 -20.76 2.99 13.12
C ARG A 48 -21.30 1.56 13.22
N LYS A 49 -22.59 1.37 12.90
CA LYS A 49 -23.17 0.03 12.67
C LYS A 49 -22.64 -0.55 11.35
N ILE A 50 -21.85 -1.61 11.42
CA ILE A 50 -21.38 -2.37 10.26
C ILE A 50 -22.57 -3.18 9.73
N ARG A 51 -23.03 -2.89 8.50
CA ARG A 51 -24.03 -3.72 7.81
C ARG A 51 -23.35 -5.03 7.39
N GLN A 52 -23.75 -6.14 8.01
CA GLN A 52 -23.36 -7.47 7.58
C GLN A 52 -24.19 -7.86 6.35
N THR A 53 -23.55 -8.27 5.27
CA THR A 53 -24.22 -8.82 4.08
C THR A 53 -24.71 -10.23 4.37
N ILE A 54 -25.98 -10.47 4.09
CA ILE A 54 -26.68 -11.75 4.34
C ILE A 54 -26.91 -12.45 2.99
N TYR A 55 -26.63 -13.75 2.93
CA TYR A 55 -26.80 -14.59 1.73
C TYR A 55 -27.94 -15.58 1.97
N LEU A 56 -28.99 -15.47 1.16
CA LEU A 56 -30.11 -16.42 1.15
C LEU A 56 -29.78 -17.60 0.23
N CYS A 57 -30.33 -18.77 0.56
CA CYS A 57 -30.34 -19.91 -0.34
C CYS A 57 -31.05 -19.54 -1.66
N HIS A 58 -30.52 -19.96 -2.81
CA HIS A 58 -31.15 -19.71 -4.11
C HIS A 58 -32.51 -20.40 -4.25
N ARG A 59 -32.77 -21.44 -3.45
CA ARG A 59 -34.07 -22.11 -3.34
C ARG A 59 -34.90 -21.62 -2.15
N ALA A 60 -34.64 -20.41 -1.62
CA ALA A 60 -35.44 -19.84 -0.54
C ALA A 60 -36.94 -19.76 -0.87
N ASN A 61 -37.30 -19.58 -2.13
CA ASN A 61 -38.69 -19.56 -2.58
C ASN A 61 -39.36 -20.95 -2.66
N ASP A 62 -38.59 -22.04 -2.59
CA ASP A 62 -39.09 -23.43 -2.63
C ASP A 62 -39.18 -24.05 -1.21
N GLY A 63 -39.20 -23.23 -0.16
CA GLY A 63 -39.37 -23.67 1.24
C GLY A 63 -38.08 -23.94 2.01
N CYS A 64 -36.96 -23.30 1.63
CA CYS A 64 -35.68 -23.43 2.33
C CYS A 64 -35.29 -22.14 3.07
N ASP A 65 -35.52 -22.10 4.38
CA ASP A 65 -35.41 -20.89 5.20
C ASP A 65 -33.99 -20.60 5.74
N PHE A 66 -32.95 -21.23 5.18
CA PHE A 66 -31.60 -21.08 5.70
C PHE A 66 -30.92 -19.78 5.22
N VAL A 67 -30.43 -19.03 6.20
CA VAL A 67 -29.77 -17.74 6.02
C VAL A 67 -28.28 -17.87 6.38
N PHE A 68 -27.39 -17.42 5.49
CA PHE A 68 -25.95 -17.59 5.64
C PHE A 68 -25.22 -16.25 5.70
N THR A 69 -24.19 -16.17 6.53
CA THR A 69 -23.29 -15.02 6.63
C THR A 69 -22.17 -15.04 5.59
N HIS A 70 -21.84 -16.22 5.04
CA HIS A 70 -20.83 -16.38 4.01
C HIS A 70 -21.34 -17.20 2.83
N GLU A 71 -20.91 -16.80 1.63
CA GLU A 71 -21.27 -17.44 0.37
C GLU A 71 -20.89 -18.94 0.31
N LYS A 72 -19.69 -19.30 0.78
CA LYS A 72 -19.21 -20.70 0.77
C LYS A 72 -20.07 -21.64 1.63
N THR A 73 -20.64 -21.14 2.72
CA THR A 73 -21.54 -21.91 3.59
C THR A 73 -22.91 -22.13 2.95
N ARG A 74 -23.46 -21.12 2.26
CA ARG A 74 -24.65 -21.27 1.42
C ARG A 74 -24.41 -22.35 0.36
N ASP A 75 -23.31 -22.27 -0.37
CA ASP A 75 -23.00 -23.21 -1.45
C ASP A 75 -22.86 -24.66 -0.95
N ARG A 76 -22.28 -24.86 0.24
CA ARG A 76 -22.15 -26.18 0.86
C ARG A 76 -23.53 -26.74 1.28
N HIS A 77 -24.42 -25.88 1.78
CA HIS A 77 -25.78 -26.27 2.09
C HIS A 77 -26.56 -26.64 0.82
N GLU A 78 -26.48 -25.81 -0.22
CA GLU A 78 -27.14 -26.06 -1.52
C GLU A 78 -26.63 -27.34 -2.20
N GLN A 79 -25.33 -27.66 -2.07
CA GLN A 79 -24.76 -28.91 -2.57
C GLN A 79 -25.28 -30.14 -1.81
N LYS A 80 -25.40 -30.05 -0.48
CA LYS A 80 -25.83 -31.18 0.36
C LYS A 80 -27.35 -31.41 0.34
N MET A 81 -28.14 -30.34 0.45
CA MET A 81 -29.59 -30.42 0.61
C MET A 81 -30.35 -30.32 -0.72
N HIS A 82 -29.77 -29.65 -1.72
CA HIS A 82 -30.45 -29.37 -3.00
C HIS A 82 -29.74 -29.94 -4.22
N GLY A 83 -28.66 -30.70 -4.02
CA GLY A 83 -27.90 -31.34 -5.11
C GLY A 83 -27.33 -30.36 -6.13
N TYR A 84 -27.14 -29.08 -5.76
CA TYR A 84 -26.70 -28.04 -6.68
C TYR A 84 -25.26 -28.30 -7.16
N LYS A 85 -25.10 -28.71 -8.42
CA LYS A 85 -23.79 -28.83 -9.07
C LYS A 85 -23.44 -27.49 -9.72
N ARG A 86 -22.52 -26.75 -9.12
CA ARG A 86 -21.93 -25.55 -9.72
C ARG A 86 -21.40 -25.90 -11.13
N LYS A 87 -21.72 -25.09 -12.15
CA LYS A 87 -20.95 -25.08 -13.41
C LYS A 87 -19.50 -24.80 -13.02
N GLN A 88 -18.65 -25.82 -13.05
CA GLN A 88 -17.23 -25.63 -12.84
C GLN A 88 -16.77 -24.57 -13.84
N LYS A 89 -16.03 -23.54 -13.39
CA LYS A 89 -15.13 -22.85 -14.33
C LYS A 89 -14.31 -23.95 -14.98
N ALA A 90 -14.20 -23.89 -16.32
CA ALA A 90 -13.58 -24.92 -17.15
C ALA A 90 -12.43 -25.58 -16.40
N LYS A 91 -12.64 -26.85 -16.08
CA LYS A 91 -11.64 -27.72 -15.47
C LYS A 91 -10.42 -27.65 -16.39
N THR A 92 -9.26 -27.29 -15.85
CA THR A 92 -7.98 -27.40 -16.54
C THR A 92 -7.94 -28.78 -17.18
N VAL A 93 -8.11 -28.81 -18.49
CA VAL A 93 -7.95 -30.03 -19.27
C VAL A 93 -6.50 -30.41 -19.05
N LEU A 94 -6.24 -31.61 -18.55
CA LEU A 94 -4.95 -32.26 -18.73
C LEU A 94 -4.81 -32.43 -20.25
N MET A 95 -4.37 -31.38 -20.93
CA MET A 95 -4.05 -31.43 -22.34
C MET A 95 -2.78 -32.25 -22.46
N ASP A 96 -2.82 -33.18 -23.40
CA ASP A 96 -1.73 -34.05 -23.81
C ASP A 96 -0.38 -33.31 -23.83
N ILE A 97 0.66 -33.98 -23.34
CA ILE A 97 2.05 -33.51 -23.20
C ILE A 97 2.73 -33.48 -24.59
N HIS A 98 2.03 -33.01 -25.62
CA HIS A 98 2.53 -32.90 -26.99
C HIS A 98 2.36 -31.51 -27.58
N SER A 99 2.46 -30.46 -26.74
CA SER A 99 2.79 -29.16 -27.28
C SER A 99 4.30 -29.05 -27.52
N LYS A 100 4.69 -28.59 -28.71
CA LYS A 100 6.06 -28.12 -29.00
C LYS A 100 6.40 -26.83 -28.24
N ASP A 101 5.46 -26.30 -27.46
CA ASP A 101 5.63 -25.07 -26.72
C ASP A 101 6.62 -25.21 -25.57
N ASP A 102 7.35 -24.12 -25.34
CA ASP A 102 8.29 -23.99 -24.24
C ASP A 102 7.62 -23.22 -23.11
N HIS A 103 6.95 -23.94 -22.21
CA HIS A 103 6.24 -23.33 -21.08
C HIS A 103 7.19 -22.73 -20.04
N VAL A 104 8.44 -23.22 -19.98
CA VAL A 104 9.48 -22.63 -19.13
C VAL A 104 9.83 -21.23 -19.64
N LEU A 105 10.09 -21.09 -20.95
CA LEU A 105 10.36 -19.79 -21.56
C LEU A 105 9.16 -18.85 -21.43
N GLY A 106 7.93 -19.33 -21.64
CA GLY A 106 6.71 -18.55 -21.46
C GLY A 106 6.59 -17.96 -20.05
N TYR A 107 6.87 -18.78 -19.03
CA TYR A 107 6.93 -18.33 -17.64
C TYR A 107 8.00 -17.26 -17.41
N GLN A 108 9.21 -17.47 -17.94
CA GLN A 108 10.29 -16.51 -17.77
C GLN A 108 9.96 -15.16 -18.41
N LYS A 109 9.41 -15.16 -19.62
CA LYS A 109 8.97 -13.92 -20.29
C LYS A 109 7.91 -13.18 -19.48
N ALA A 110 6.90 -13.89 -18.96
CA ALA A 110 5.89 -13.31 -18.08
C ALA A 110 6.51 -12.72 -16.81
N LEU A 111 7.40 -13.47 -16.16
CA LEU A 111 8.11 -13.05 -14.96
C LEU A 111 8.94 -11.78 -15.21
N PHE A 112 9.74 -11.75 -16.28
CA PHE A 112 10.53 -10.57 -16.65
C PHE A 112 9.65 -9.37 -16.98
N THR A 113 8.58 -9.56 -17.74
CA THR A 113 7.63 -8.49 -18.09
C THR A 113 7.05 -7.83 -16.83
N LEU A 114 6.56 -8.63 -15.88
CA LEU A 114 6.01 -8.12 -14.62
C LEU A 114 7.10 -7.47 -13.74
N ASN A 115 8.29 -8.06 -13.66
CA ASN A 115 9.41 -7.49 -12.92
C ASN A 115 9.87 -6.16 -13.50
N MET A 116 9.93 -6.02 -14.83
CA MET A 116 10.28 -4.77 -15.49
C MET A 116 9.23 -3.70 -15.23
N LEU A 117 7.93 -4.05 -15.27
CA LEU A 117 6.87 -3.12 -14.88
C LEU A 117 7.02 -2.64 -13.43
N LEU A 118 7.25 -3.55 -12.48
CA LEU A 118 7.44 -3.19 -11.07
C LEU A 118 8.70 -2.34 -10.85
N ARG A 119 9.79 -2.66 -11.55
CA ARG A 119 11.02 -1.84 -11.54
C ARG A 119 10.74 -0.45 -12.08
N ASN A 120 9.99 -0.35 -13.18
CA ASN A 120 9.62 0.91 -13.81
C ASN A 120 8.76 1.78 -12.87
N ILE A 121 7.80 1.18 -12.16
CA ILE A 121 7.00 1.86 -11.13
C ILE A 121 7.88 2.38 -9.99
N ASN A 122 8.75 1.53 -9.45
CA ASN A 122 9.65 1.92 -8.35
C ASN A 122 10.64 3.02 -8.75
N ASP A 123 11.15 2.95 -9.97
CA ASP A 123 12.06 3.95 -10.53
C ASP A 123 11.35 5.29 -10.74
N SER A 124 10.14 5.26 -11.32
CA SER A 124 9.28 6.46 -11.45
C SER A 124 9.00 7.10 -10.09
N VAL A 125 8.76 6.29 -9.05
CA VAL A 125 8.59 6.79 -7.68
C VAL A 125 9.84 7.49 -7.16
N LYS A 126 11.03 6.93 -7.39
CA LYS A 126 12.31 7.49 -6.93
C LYS A 126 12.67 8.79 -7.64
N GLU A 127 12.45 8.85 -8.95
CA GLU A 127 12.67 10.06 -9.74
C GLU A 127 11.55 11.11 -9.50
N GLY A 128 10.41 10.68 -8.97
CA GLY A 128 9.24 11.54 -8.75
C GLY A 128 8.48 11.83 -10.06
N ASP A 129 8.58 10.95 -11.05
CA ASP A 129 7.95 11.07 -12.36
C ASP A 129 6.50 10.55 -12.33
N GLY A 130 5.55 11.48 -12.21
CA GLY A 130 4.13 11.18 -12.13
C GLY A 130 3.53 10.69 -13.45
N GLU A 131 4.00 11.19 -14.58
CA GLU A 131 3.47 10.83 -15.90
C GLU A 131 3.86 9.39 -16.25
N ARG A 132 5.14 9.05 -16.10
CA ARG A 132 5.64 7.69 -16.29
C ARG A 132 4.98 6.68 -15.35
N LEU A 133 4.74 7.09 -14.11
CA LEU A 133 3.99 6.27 -13.15
C LEU A 133 2.56 5.97 -13.63
N LEU A 134 1.86 6.97 -14.18
CA LEU A 134 0.49 6.79 -14.68
C LEU A 134 0.43 5.88 -15.90
N GLU A 135 1.40 5.94 -16.81
CA GLU A 135 1.51 4.99 -17.92
C GLU A 135 1.70 3.56 -17.39
N CYS A 136 2.56 3.37 -16.40
CA CYS A 136 2.70 2.07 -15.74
C CYS A 136 1.40 1.61 -15.06
N TYR A 137 0.62 2.53 -14.48
CA TYR A 137 -0.67 2.22 -13.89
C TYR A 137 -1.74 1.83 -14.91
N LYS A 138 -1.69 2.35 -16.14
CA LYS A 138 -2.60 1.87 -17.22
C LYS A 138 -2.37 0.39 -17.50
N VAL A 139 -1.10 -0.01 -17.58
CA VAL A 139 -0.74 -1.42 -17.74
C VAL A 139 -1.12 -2.23 -16.49
N ALA A 140 -0.84 -1.73 -15.28
CA ALA A 140 -1.21 -2.40 -14.03
C ALA A 140 -2.74 -2.58 -13.88
N LEU A 141 -3.54 -1.65 -14.39
CA LEU A 141 -5.01 -1.75 -14.40
C LEU A 141 -5.48 -2.99 -15.17
N LEU A 142 -4.83 -3.32 -16.29
CA LEU A 142 -5.13 -4.54 -17.06
C LEU A 142 -4.95 -5.77 -16.18
N TYR A 143 -3.78 -5.90 -15.55
CA TYR A 143 -3.51 -7.01 -14.62
C TYR A 143 -4.51 -7.06 -13.47
N PHE A 144 -4.84 -5.93 -12.84
CA PHE A 144 -5.80 -5.93 -11.74
C PHE A 144 -7.21 -6.34 -12.17
N LYS A 145 -7.63 -6.01 -13.39
CA LYS A 145 -8.90 -6.45 -13.94
C LYS A 145 -8.88 -7.95 -14.25
N THR A 146 -7.84 -8.46 -14.92
CA THR A 146 -7.69 -9.89 -15.25
C THR A 146 -7.75 -10.77 -13.99
N TYR A 147 -7.01 -10.39 -12.93
CA TYR A 147 -6.94 -11.16 -11.69
C TYR A 147 -8.04 -10.83 -10.66
N ASN A 148 -9.12 -10.14 -11.06
CA ASN A 148 -10.26 -9.78 -10.21
C ASN A 148 -9.88 -9.02 -8.92
N ASN A 149 -8.83 -8.21 -8.99
CA ASN A 149 -8.39 -7.31 -7.92
C ASN A 149 -9.23 -6.02 -7.91
N THR A 150 -10.53 -6.17 -7.62
CA THR A 150 -11.56 -5.13 -7.79
C THR A 150 -11.26 -3.83 -7.07
N LYS A 151 -10.68 -3.88 -5.87
CA LYS A 151 -10.31 -2.68 -5.10
C LYS A 151 -9.22 -1.87 -5.81
N TYR A 152 -8.19 -2.55 -6.30
CA TYR A 152 -7.05 -1.91 -6.96
C TYR A 152 -7.43 -1.41 -8.36
N SER A 153 -8.18 -2.20 -9.13
CA SER A 153 -8.66 -1.78 -10.45
C SER A 153 -9.62 -0.58 -10.34
N PHE A 154 -10.55 -0.61 -9.40
CA PHE A 154 -11.44 0.53 -9.13
C PHE A 154 -10.67 1.78 -8.69
N GLY A 155 -9.68 1.63 -7.80
CA GLY A 155 -8.86 2.74 -7.34
C GLY A 155 -8.10 3.44 -8.46
N LEU A 156 -7.51 2.66 -9.38
CA LEU A 156 -6.84 3.21 -10.56
C LEU A 156 -7.82 3.82 -11.57
N LEU A 157 -8.96 3.17 -11.82
CA LEU A 157 -9.98 3.71 -12.72
C LEU A 157 -10.51 5.06 -12.20
N LYS A 158 -10.78 5.14 -10.90
CA LYS A 158 -11.17 6.38 -10.24
C LYS A 158 -10.10 7.46 -10.40
N LEU A 159 -8.83 7.13 -10.20
CA LEU A 159 -7.73 8.07 -10.40
C LEU A 159 -7.74 8.64 -11.82
N PHE A 160 -7.83 7.79 -12.84
CA PHE A 160 -7.84 8.24 -14.24
C PHE A 160 -9.05 9.12 -14.55
N THR A 161 -10.24 8.76 -14.04
CA THR A 161 -11.42 9.62 -14.21
C THR A 161 -11.29 10.93 -13.47
N ASP A 162 -10.75 10.94 -12.26
CA ASP A 162 -10.59 12.16 -11.47
C ASP A 162 -9.59 13.10 -12.16
N ILE A 163 -8.47 12.60 -12.70
CA ILE A 163 -7.53 13.40 -13.51
C ILE A 163 -8.22 13.98 -14.75
N LYS A 164 -9.06 13.19 -15.44
CA LYS A 164 -9.74 13.60 -16.67
C LYS A 164 -10.84 14.64 -16.44
N PHE A 165 -11.64 14.50 -15.38
CA PHE A 165 -12.79 15.37 -15.11
C PHE A 165 -12.51 16.50 -14.14
N HIS A 166 -11.42 16.44 -13.36
CA HIS A 166 -10.98 17.51 -12.45
C HIS A 166 -9.61 18.05 -12.87
N PRO A 167 -9.52 18.80 -13.99
CA PRO A 167 -8.26 19.39 -14.45
C PRO A 167 -7.62 20.29 -13.38
N GLU A 168 -8.42 20.93 -12.53
CA GLU A 168 -7.96 21.77 -11.42
C GLU A 168 -7.22 20.97 -10.33
N ARG A 169 -7.48 19.65 -10.23
CA ARG A 169 -6.79 18.75 -9.29
C ARG A 169 -5.79 17.83 -9.98
N ALA A 170 -5.78 17.76 -11.30
CA ALA A 170 -4.97 16.81 -12.07
C ALA A 170 -3.49 16.91 -11.70
N CYS A 171 -2.93 18.13 -11.66
CA CYS A 171 -1.54 18.36 -11.28
C CYS A 171 -1.22 17.76 -9.90
N ASN A 172 -2.09 18.01 -8.91
CA ASN A 172 -1.93 17.42 -7.58
C ASN A 172 -2.09 15.89 -7.59
N LEU A 173 -3.05 15.34 -8.34
CA LEU A 173 -3.26 13.89 -8.42
C LEU A 173 -2.11 13.14 -9.10
N ILE A 174 -1.40 13.81 -10.01
CA ILE A 174 -0.22 13.28 -10.72
C ILE A 174 1.00 13.37 -9.81
N TRP A 175 1.33 14.56 -9.30
CA TRP A 175 2.61 14.84 -8.65
C TRP A 175 2.61 14.66 -7.12
N ASN A 176 1.46 14.80 -6.45
CA ASN A 176 1.34 14.57 -4.99
C ASN A 176 1.28 13.08 -4.61
N ARG A 177 1.99 12.25 -5.39
CA ARG A 177 2.16 10.80 -5.18
C ARG A 177 3.48 10.46 -4.54
N PHE A 178 4.39 11.42 -4.49
CA PHE A 178 5.76 11.25 -4.03
C PHE A 178 6.09 12.29 -2.97
N VAL A 179 7.02 11.96 -2.10
CA VAL A 179 7.59 12.90 -1.13
C VAL A 179 9.10 12.69 -1.08
N ASN A 180 9.85 13.79 -1.18
CA ASN A 180 11.28 13.79 -0.94
C ASN A 180 11.56 14.29 0.48
N THR A 181 11.85 13.37 1.39
CA THR A 181 12.21 13.73 2.78
C THR A 181 13.67 14.15 2.93
N LYS A 182 14.54 13.78 1.97
CA LYS A 182 15.99 13.97 2.07
C LYS A 182 16.51 15.13 1.22
N GLY A 183 15.75 15.58 0.23
CA GLY A 183 16.11 16.67 -0.67
C GLY A 183 17.04 16.28 -1.84
N TYR A 184 17.51 15.03 -1.90
CA TYR A 184 18.39 14.56 -2.98
C TYR A 184 17.61 13.96 -4.16
N ALA A 185 18.16 14.03 -5.37
CA ALA A 185 17.60 13.36 -6.56
C ALA A 185 17.53 11.83 -6.37
N GLY A 186 16.51 11.18 -6.92
CA GLY A 186 16.31 9.72 -6.80
C GLY A 186 15.92 9.20 -5.40
N HIS A 187 15.66 10.10 -4.44
CA HIS A 187 15.34 9.75 -3.05
C HIS A 187 13.88 9.98 -2.67
N ASN A 188 13.00 10.16 -3.66
CA ASN A 188 11.57 10.21 -3.42
C ASN A 188 11.07 8.86 -2.91
N ILE A 189 10.07 8.93 -2.02
CA ILE A 189 9.30 7.78 -1.57
C ILE A 189 7.84 7.97 -1.94
N ALA A 190 7.09 6.88 -2.09
CA ALA A 190 5.65 6.96 -2.29
C ALA A 190 5.00 7.71 -1.11
N MET A 191 4.08 8.63 -1.42
CA MET A 191 3.35 9.42 -0.42
C MET A 191 2.58 8.52 0.55
N ASP A 192 2.00 7.43 0.06
CA ASP A 192 1.30 6.45 0.88
C ASP A 192 2.22 5.81 1.94
N LEU A 193 3.43 5.42 1.52
CA LEU A 193 4.46 4.89 2.43
C LEU A 193 4.93 5.97 3.43
N HIS A 194 5.05 7.22 2.99
CA HIS A 194 5.35 8.33 3.91
C HIS A 194 4.27 8.51 4.97
N MET A 195 2.99 8.48 4.56
CA MET A 195 1.85 8.55 5.47
C MET A 195 1.79 7.35 6.42
N GLU A 196 2.15 6.15 5.96
CA GLU A 196 2.28 4.97 6.82
C GLU A 196 3.34 5.18 7.91
N HIS A 197 4.52 5.72 7.56
CA HIS A 197 5.55 6.07 8.53
C HIS A 197 5.06 7.10 9.57
N LEU A 198 4.37 8.16 9.13
CA LEU A 198 3.80 9.18 10.02
C LEU A 198 2.75 8.57 10.95
N ASN A 199 1.86 7.74 10.42
CA ASN A 199 0.84 7.03 11.21
C ASN A 199 1.48 6.08 12.22
N GLY A 200 2.54 5.37 11.84
CA GLY A 200 3.30 4.50 12.74
C GLY A 200 3.93 5.30 13.89
N TYR A 201 4.58 6.42 13.58
CA TYR A 201 5.17 7.31 14.59
C TYR A 201 4.13 7.88 15.54
N LEU A 202 2.99 8.33 15.01
CA LEU A 202 1.89 8.83 15.82
C LEU A 202 1.37 7.76 16.77
N LYS A 203 1.07 6.56 16.25
CA LYS A 203 0.61 5.42 17.07
C LYS A 203 1.62 5.08 18.17
N GLU A 204 2.91 5.10 17.87
CA GLU A 204 3.96 4.85 18.86
C GLU A 204 3.98 5.92 19.95
N SER A 205 3.90 7.19 19.55
CA SER A 205 3.87 8.32 20.47
C SER A 205 2.65 8.25 21.40
N LEU A 206 1.48 7.92 20.85
CA LEU A 206 0.25 7.73 21.63
C LEU A 206 0.36 6.51 22.57
N ARG A 207 0.97 5.41 22.12
CA ARG A 207 1.20 4.22 22.95
C ARG A 207 2.07 4.54 24.17
N ARG A 208 3.06 5.42 24.03
CA ARG A 208 3.97 5.82 25.11
C ARG A 208 3.29 6.67 26.19
N LEU A 209 2.20 7.37 25.87
CA LEU A 209 1.43 8.14 26.86
C LEU A 209 0.72 7.26 27.89
N ARG A 210 0.47 5.97 27.59
CA ARG A 210 -0.21 5.01 28.49
C ARG A 210 -1.49 5.59 29.11
N SER A 211 -1.56 5.71 30.43
CA SER A 211 -2.71 6.22 31.19
C SER A 211 -2.99 7.71 30.95
N ASN A 212 -2.03 8.45 30.40
CA ASN A 212 -2.20 9.86 30.07
C ASN A 212 -2.83 10.07 28.69
N LEU A 213 -3.19 8.99 27.97
CA LEU A 213 -3.85 9.08 26.68
C LEU A 213 -5.29 9.57 26.83
N ASN A 214 -5.51 10.83 26.50
CA ASN A 214 -6.82 11.44 26.31
C ASN A 214 -6.85 12.20 24.97
N GLU A 215 -8.04 12.58 24.48
CA GLU A 215 -8.17 13.24 23.17
C GLU A 215 -7.33 14.53 23.06
N LYS A 216 -7.31 15.34 24.13
CA LYS A 216 -6.54 16.59 24.19
C LYS A 216 -5.03 16.33 24.08
N THR A 217 -4.51 15.31 24.74
CA THR A 217 -3.10 14.91 24.69
C THR A 217 -2.76 14.29 23.35
N ALA A 218 -3.66 13.51 22.76
CA ALA A 218 -3.47 12.93 21.44
C ALA A 218 -3.38 14.02 20.36
N ASP A 219 -4.27 15.02 20.41
CA ASP A 219 -4.24 16.18 19.52
C ASP A 219 -2.95 17.02 19.69
N LYS A 220 -2.54 17.27 20.94
CA LYS A 220 -1.26 17.94 21.24
C LYS A 220 -0.06 17.18 20.64
N VAL A 221 -0.01 15.85 20.82
CA VAL A 221 1.06 15.00 20.27
C VAL A 221 1.05 15.02 18.74
N ALA A 222 -0.13 14.91 18.12
CA ALA A 222 -0.25 14.95 16.66
C ALA A 222 0.24 16.29 16.07
N LYS A 223 -0.14 17.42 16.68
CA LYS A 223 0.30 18.76 16.26
C LYS A 223 1.80 18.98 16.46
N ALA A 224 2.35 18.48 17.57
CA ALA A 224 3.79 18.62 17.87
C ALA A 224 4.68 17.65 17.08
N MET A 225 4.11 16.57 16.53
CA MET A 225 4.82 15.44 15.93
C MET A 225 5.92 15.86 14.95
N ASN A 226 5.61 16.73 14.00
CA ASN A 226 6.56 17.15 12.97
C ASN A 226 7.73 17.94 13.55
N ASN A 227 7.47 18.79 14.54
CA ASN A 227 8.50 19.60 15.19
C ASN A 227 9.39 18.72 16.07
N VAL A 228 8.80 17.82 16.86
CA VAL A 228 9.54 16.85 17.67
C VAL A 228 10.44 15.99 16.79
N ARG A 229 9.95 15.52 15.64
CA ARG A 229 10.75 14.74 14.70
C ARG A 229 11.94 15.52 14.14
N LYS A 230 11.71 16.77 13.73
CA LYS A 230 12.79 17.66 13.27
C LYS A 230 13.84 17.88 14.36
N LEU A 231 13.41 18.09 15.61
CA LEU A 231 14.32 18.21 16.75
C LEU A 231 15.16 16.94 16.93
N ILE A 232 14.53 15.76 16.92
CA ILE A 232 15.24 14.48 17.03
C ILE A 232 16.28 14.34 15.92
N ASN A 233 15.89 14.53 14.65
CA ASN A 233 16.81 14.44 13.53
C ASN A 233 17.97 15.43 13.64
N ASN A 234 17.70 16.70 13.97
CA ASN A 234 18.73 17.72 14.13
C ASN A 234 19.67 17.38 15.30
N THR A 235 19.15 16.82 16.40
CA THR A 235 19.99 16.36 17.51
C THR A 235 20.83 15.16 17.12
N GLU A 236 20.29 14.19 16.37
CA GLU A 236 21.04 13.04 15.86
C GLU A 236 22.16 13.47 14.91
N GLU A 237 21.89 14.41 14.00
CA GLU A 237 22.89 15.03 13.12
C GLU A 237 23.94 15.83 13.93
N SER A 238 23.52 16.59 14.95
CA SER A 238 24.46 17.34 15.80
C SER A 238 25.33 16.43 16.68
N LEU A 239 24.84 15.23 16.99
CA LEU A 239 25.53 14.20 17.78
C LEU A 239 26.43 13.30 16.93
N GLU A 240 26.76 13.68 15.69
CA GLU A 240 27.55 12.97 14.66
C GLU A 240 28.88 12.30 15.10
N SER A 241 29.31 12.42 16.36
CA SER A 241 30.43 11.66 16.94
C SER A 241 30.05 10.31 17.59
N VAL A 242 28.76 10.04 17.83
CA VAL A 242 28.28 8.75 18.39
C VAL A 242 27.29 8.10 17.44
N ALA A 243 27.61 8.07 16.14
CA ALA A 243 27.05 7.07 15.27
C ALA A 243 27.57 5.70 15.73
N VAL A 244 26.89 5.08 16.70
CA VAL A 244 26.88 3.64 16.80
C VAL A 244 26.34 3.17 15.46
N ARG A 245 27.25 2.90 14.52
CA ARG A 245 26.98 2.22 13.27
C ARG A 245 26.57 0.79 13.62
N SER A 246 25.42 0.62 14.27
CA SER A 246 24.71 -0.66 14.30
C SER A 246 23.96 -0.89 12.99
N SER A 247 24.37 -0.20 11.92
CA SER A 247 24.17 -0.68 10.57
C SER A 247 24.97 -1.97 10.47
N ARG A 248 24.34 -3.08 10.85
CA ARG A 248 24.67 -4.38 10.28
C ARG A 248 24.66 -4.12 8.78
N SER A 249 25.82 -4.06 8.15
CA SER A 249 25.93 -3.96 6.71
C SER A 249 24.96 -4.99 6.15
N LYS A 250 23.96 -4.55 5.37
CA LYS A 250 23.04 -5.51 4.76
C LYS A 250 23.92 -6.54 4.06
N PRO A 251 23.77 -7.85 4.34
CA PRO A 251 24.55 -8.87 3.68
C PRO A 251 24.47 -8.62 2.17
N SER A 252 25.61 -8.65 1.49
CA SER A 252 25.64 -8.43 0.06
C SER A 252 24.81 -9.53 -0.61
N SER A 253 23.72 -9.16 -1.26
CA SER A 253 22.91 -10.10 -2.05
C SER A 253 23.59 -10.49 -3.37
N TYR A 254 24.78 -9.95 -3.65
CA TYR A 254 25.47 -10.15 -4.90
C TYR A 254 25.78 -11.63 -5.15
N ASP A 255 26.31 -12.33 -4.15
CA ASP A 255 26.69 -13.73 -4.30
C ASP A 255 25.47 -14.63 -4.56
N ASP A 256 24.35 -14.33 -3.91
CA ASP A 256 23.09 -15.06 -4.11
C ASP A 256 22.50 -14.80 -5.50
N VAL A 257 22.49 -13.54 -5.95
CA VAL A 257 22.02 -13.16 -7.29
C VAL A 257 22.92 -13.76 -8.37
N LYS A 258 24.23 -13.77 -8.14
CA LYS A 258 25.21 -14.37 -9.05
C LYS A 258 24.99 -15.88 -9.17
N LYS A 259 24.83 -16.60 -8.06
CA LYS A 259 24.51 -18.04 -8.08
C LYS A 259 23.22 -18.32 -8.83
N LEU A 260 22.16 -17.54 -8.56
CA LEU A 260 20.88 -17.68 -9.24
C LEU A 260 21.02 -17.45 -10.76
N ALA A 261 21.77 -16.42 -11.17
CA ALA A 261 22.03 -16.15 -12.59
C ALA A 261 22.83 -17.28 -13.26
N GLU A 262 23.85 -17.82 -12.58
CA GLU A 262 24.63 -18.96 -13.08
C GLU A 262 23.76 -20.21 -13.23
N GLU A 263 22.87 -20.51 -12.30
CA GLU A 263 21.92 -21.62 -12.40
C GLU A 263 20.92 -21.43 -13.54
N MET A 264 20.39 -20.22 -13.70
CA MET A 264 19.50 -19.86 -14.82
C MET A 264 20.20 -20.03 -16.17
N LEU A 265 21.46 -19.61 -16.30
CA LEU A 265 22.26 -19.79 -17.51
C LEU A 265 22.54 -21.27 -17.80
N LYS A 266 22.93 -22.06 -16.78
CA LYS A 266 23.12 -23.51 -16.91
C LYS A 266 21.83 -24.22 -17.38
N ALA A 267 20.68 -23.77 -16.90
CA ALA A 267 19.39 -24.32 -17.26
C ALA A 267 18.85 -23.80 -18.62
N ASN A 268 19.54 -22.86 -19.28
CA ASN A 268 19.16 -22.32 -20.59
C ASN A 268 17.68 -21.88 -20.67
N ILE A 269 17.19 -21.23 -19.61
CA ILE A 269 15.76 -20.90 -19.43
C ILE A 269 15.25 -19.80 -20.39
N LEU A 270 16.17 -19.04 -21.01
CA LEU A 270 15.85 -17.93 -21.92
C LEU A 270 15.94 -18.31 -23.40
N SER A 271 16.58 -19.43 -23.73
CA SER A 271 16.60 -19.97 -25.09
C SER A 271 15.40 -20.88 -25.30
N LYS A 272 14.79 -20.82 -26.48
CA LYS A 272 13.66 -21.70 -26.84
C LYS A 272 14.11 -23.15 -26.92
N THR A 273 13.46 -24.03 -26.18
CA THR A 273 13.65 -25.48 -26.21
C THR A 273 12.29 -26.15 -26.12
N GLU A 274 11.96 -26.98 -27.10
CA GLU A 274 10.62 -27.57 -27.25
C GLU A 274 10.26 -28.50 -26.08
N GLY A 275 9.00 -28.46 -25.63
CA GLY A 275 8.43 -29.43 -24.69
C GLY A 275 8.83 -29.29 -23.22
N ARG A 276 9.52 -28.20 -22.84
CA ARG A 276 9.88 -27.96 -21.43
C ARG A 276 8.71 -27.40 -20.64
N SER A 277 8.51 -27.93 -19.43
CA SER A 277 7.55 -27.40 -18.45
C SER A 277 8.07 -27.57 -17.03
N TYR A 278 7.65 -26.68 -16.12
CA TYR A 278 7.95 -26.84 -14.69
C TYR A 278 7.04 -27.90 -14.08
N GLU A 279 7.59 -28.71 -13.16
CA GLU A 279 6.82 -29.77 -12.51
C GLU A 279 5.63 -29.23 -11.71
N SER A 280 5.83 -28.12 -11.00
CA SER A 280 4.83 -27.47 -10.14
C SER A 280 3.71 -26.76 -10.92
N PHE A 281 3.97 -26.30 -12.14
CA PHE A 281 3.01 -25.59 -12.98
C PHE A 281 3.22 -25.97 -14.44
N ARG A 282 2.59 -27.10 -14.80
CA ARG A 282 2.58 -27.62 -16.17
C ARG A 282 1.71 -26.71 -17.04
N CYS A 283 2.14 -26.48 -18.27
CA CYS A 283 1.39 -25.71 -19.26
C CYS A 283 1.15 -24.24 -18.89
N PHE A 284 2.19 -23.52 -18.44
CA PHE A 284 2.10 -22.07 -18.20
C PHE A 284 1.80 -21.31 -19.51
N GLU A 285 0.82 -20.41 -19.47
CA GLU A 285 0.48 -19.53 -20.59
C GLU A 285 1.40 -18.31 -20.62
N GLU A 286 2.06 -18.06 -21.75
CA GLU A 286 2.97 -16.90 -21.90
C GLU A 286 2.23 -15.56 -21.70
N ASN A 287 1.00 -15.45 -22.22
CA ASN A 287 0.21 -14.23 -22.09
C ASN A 287 -0.59 -14.23 -20.78
N VAL A 288 -0.05 -13.52 -19.79
CA VAL A 288 -0.64 -13.34 -18.45
C VAL A 288 -1.99 -12.59 -18.47
N LEU A 289 -2.34 -11.95 -19.59
CA LEU A 289 -3.58 -11.21 -19.82
C LEU A 289 -4.56 -11.95 -20.74
N ASN A 290 -4.34 -13.24 -21.03
CA ASN A 290 -5.19 -14.02 -21.95
C ASN A 290 -6.67 -14.08 -21.51
N ASP A 291 -6.90 -14.13 -20.19
CA ASP A 291 -8.24 -14.13 -19.60
C ASP A 291 -8.94 -12.75 -19.63
N LEU A 292 -8.30 -11.71 -20.14
CA LEU A 292 -8.87 -10.36 -20.18
C LEU A 292 -9.79 -10.19 -21.38
N ASP A 293 -11.08 -10.00 -21.12
CA ASP A 293 -12.03 -9.53 -22.12
C ASP A 293 -11.90 -8.00 -22.27
N TYR A 294 -11.39 -7.56 -23.42
CA TYR A 294 -11.19 -6.15 -23.75
C TYR A 294 -12.51 -5.40 -23.93
N ASP A 295 -13.54 -6.06 -24.46
CA ASP A 295 -14.85 -5.44 -24.66
C ASP A 295 -15.55 -5.23 -23.31
N GLU A 296 -15.53 -6.25 -22.44
CA GLU A 296 -16.06 -6.13 -21.08
C GLU A 296 -15.31 -5.04 -20.29
N MET A 297 -13.99 -4.97 -20.44
CA MET A 297 -13.18 -3.93 -19.81
C MET A 297 -13.55 -2.54 -20.32
N ASN A 298 -13.68 -2.37 -21.64
CA ASN A 298 -14.02 -1.09 -22.26
C ASN A 298 -15.41 -0.62 -21.84
N ASP A 299 -16.39 -1.53 -21.83
CA ASP A 299 -17.75 -1.25 -21.36
C ASP A 299 -17.76 -0.88 -19.89
N TRP A 300 -16.96 -1.54 -19.06
CA TRP A 300 -16.79 -1.20 -17.65
C TRP A 300 -16.20 0.21 -17.47
N VAL A 301 -15.14 0.55 -18.20
CA VAL A 301 -14.50 1.88 -18.18
C VAL A 301 -15.49 2.96 -18.62
N LYS A 302 -16.13 2.79 -19.78
CA LYS A 302 -17.13 3.73 -20.33
C LYS A 302 -18.32 3.90 -19.40
N GLY A 303 -18.81 2.79 -18.83
CA GLY A 303 -19.92 2.80 -17.87
C GLY A 303 -19.58 3.57 -16.61
N TYR A 304 -18.35 3.45 -16.12
CA TYR A 304 -17.86 4.22 -14.98
C TYR A 304 -17.67 5.70 -15.32
N GLU A 305 -17.04 6.02 -16.46
CA GLU A 305 -16.88 7.40 -16.94
C GLU A 305 -18.22 8.13 -17.07
N LYS A 306 -19.25 7.48 -17.61
CA LYS A 306 -20.59 8.06 -17.76
C LYS A 306 -21.22 8.40 -16.41
N LYS A 307 -21.10 7.52 -15.42
CA LYS A 307 -21.59 7.74 -14.05
C LYS A 307 -20.84 8.89 -13.37
N HIS A 308 -19.51 8.92 -13.49
CA HIS A 308 -18.69 9.97 -12.91
C HIS A 308 -18.96 11.34 -13.55
N LYS A 309 -19.09 11.40 -14.88
CA LYS A 309 -19.42 12.62 -15.60
C LYS A 309 -20.75 13.22 -15.12
N LYS A 310 -21.78 12.39 -14.92
CA LYS A 310 -23.06 12.87 -14.39
C LYS A 310 -22.90 13.50 -13.00
N ASN A 311 -22.23 12.81 -12.07
CA ASN A 311 -21.99 13.33 -10.73
C ASN A 311 -21.16 14.63 -10.72
N TRP A 312 -20.23 14.77 -11.67
CA TRP A 312 -19.43 15.98 -11.84
C TRP A 312 -20.28 17.16 -12.29
N VAL A 313 -21.08 17.01 -13.35
CA VAL A 313 -21.99 18.07 -13.85
C VAL A 313 -22.94 18.53 -12.74
N ASP A 314 -23.56 17.58 -12.04
CA ASP A 314 -24.48 17.86 -10.92
C ASP A 314 -23.81 18.60 -9.75
N SER A 315 -22.47 18.48 -9.59
CA SER A 315 -21.70 19.14 -8.54
C SER A 315 -21.21 20.53 -8.96
N SER A 316 -20.84 20.70 -10.24
CA SER A 316 -20.46 22.01 -10.78
C SER A 316 -21.62 22.99 -10.78
N GLU A 317 -22.83 22.54 -11.16
CA GLU A 317 -24.03 23.38 -11.20
C GLU A 317 -24.42 23.92 -9.80
N LYS A 318 -24.22 23.12 -8.75
CA LYS A 318 -24.50 23.51 -7.35
C LYS A 318 -23.47 24.47 -6.74
N SER A 319 -22.28 24.56 -7.32
CA SER A 319 -21.22 25.47 -6.84
C SER A 319 -21.29 26.87 -7.45
N THR A 320 -22.08 27.04 -8.51
CA THR A 320 -22.31 28.30 -9.24
C THR A 320 -23.59 29.04 -8.85
N THR A 321 -24.38 28.50 -7.91
CA THR A 321 -25.56 29.14 -7.30
C THR A 321 -25.29 29.55 -5.87
#